data_AF-A0A093PAY7-F1
#
_entry.id   AF-A0A093PAY7-F1
#
_cell.length_a   1.000
_cell.length_b   1.000
_cell.length_c   1.000
_cell.angle_alpha   90.00
_cell.angle_beta   90.00
_cell.angle_gamma   90.00
#
_symmetry.space_group_name_H-M   'P 1'
#
loop_
_entity.id
_entity.type
_entity.pdbx_description
1 polymer ?
#
loop_
_entity_poly.entity_id
_entity_poly.type
_entity_poly.pdbx_seq_one_letter_code
_entity_poly.pdbx_strand_id
1 'polypeptide(L)'
;YSHTWQISEPNEFDIMLVMPVSRLQLDECDDTGAYYYLTFKRNPKEKYLSKFLDEDGKLSAFKMLQALREIIKREVKNIKNVEVTVKRRKAGSPAITLLIKNPPAEISVDIILTLEVQQSWPPSTQDGLKIEQWLGRKVRGDFRNKPLYLVAKENKNEKVPRGNTWRLSFSHIEKAMLNNHGSSKTCCESDGPKCCRKGCLKLLKYLLEQLKMTHTKELEKFCSYHVKTAFFHSCVMWPNDADWRSGDLDHCFQKYLDYFVDCLQKSHLPHFFIPRYNLLSPEYKASSNFLLELINKEWNNGFPVFQE
;
A
#
# COMPACT_ATOMS: atom_id res chain seq x y z
N TYR A 1 -12.95 4.63 6.82
CA TYR A 1 -12.82 3.36 6.10
C TYR A 1 -14.14 3.03 5.45
N SER A 2 -14.21 2.60 4.18
CA SER A 2 -15.45 2.02 3.66
C SER A 2 -15.34 0.50 3.80
N HIS A 3 -16.35 -0.11 4.44
CA HIS A 3 -16.48 -1.56 4.68
C HIS A 3 -16.34 -2.42 3.41
N THR A 4 -16.38 -1.79 2.23
CA THR A 4 -16.34 -2.46 0.92
C THR A 4 -15.01 -3.14 0.57
N TRP A 5 -13.92 -2.92 1.31
CA TRP A 5 -12.55 -3.35 0.93
C TRP A 5 -11.85 -4.32 1.88
N GLN A 6 -12.47 -4.61 3.03
CA GLN A 6 -12.05 -5.66 3.94
C GLN A 6 -12.52 -7.02 3.43
N ILE A 7 -11.80 -8.06 3.84
CA ILE A 7 -11.88 -9.42 3.30
C ILE A 7 -12.34 -10.39 4.38
N SER A 8 -11.76 -10.24 5.58
CA SER A 8 -12.15 -10.88 6.82
C SER A 8 -12.88 -9.88 7.75
N GLU A 9 -13.13 -10.27 9.00
CA GLU A 9 -13.68 -9.37 10.01
C GLU A 9 -12.94 -8.01 10.04
N PRO A 10 -13.65 -6.89 10.28
CA PRO A 10 -13.09 -5.55 10.22
C PRO A 10 -12.20 -5.25 11.44
N ASN A 11 -11.13 -6.02 11.60
CA ASN A 11 -10.26 -6.02 12.79
C ASN A 11 -8.92 -5.29 12.51
N GLU A 12 -8.68 -4.83 11.28
CA GLU A 12 -7.49 -4.03 10.93
C GLU A 12 -7.86 -2.75 10.16
N PHE A 13 -7.30 -1.61 10.60
CA PHE A 13 -7.53 -0.28 10.02
C PHE A 13 -6.25 0.56 9.95
N ASP A 14 -5.96 1.22 8.84
CA ASP A 14 -4.80 2.13 8.70
C ASP A 14 -5.20 3.63 8.68
N ILE A 15 -4.84 4.42 9.67
CA ILE A 15 -5.12 5.86 9.68
C ILE A 15 -3.87 6.63 9.27
N MET A 16 -3.94 7.36 8.15
CA MET A 16 -2.88 8.29 7.78
C MET A 16 -3.05 9.61 8.56
N LEU A 17 -2.09 9.91 9.44
CA LEU A 17 -2.00 11.20 10.10
C LEU A 17 -1.22 12.15 9.19
N VAL A 18 -1.95 13.00 8.46
CA VAL A 18 -1.39 13.84 7.41
C VAL A 18 -0.94 15.18 7.97
N MET A 19 0.32 15.52 7.74
CA MET A 19 0.94 16.80 8.10
C MET A 19 1.35 17.55 6.84
N PRO A 20 0.71 18.69 6.53
CA PRO A 20 1.15 19.54 5.43
C PRO A 20 2.55 20.10 5.71
N VAL A 21 3.46 19.96 4.75
CA VAL A 21 4.80 20.53 4.80
C VAL A 21 5.11 21.18 3.47
N SER A 22 5.62 22.41 3.52
CA SER A 22 5.97 23.17 2.33
C SER A 22 7.47 23.15 2.03
N ARG A 23 7.80 23.33 0.75
CA ARG A 23 9.16 23.65 0.29
C ARG A 23 10.23 22.61 0.71
N LEU A 24 9.93 21.34 0.50
CA LEU A 24 10.93 20.27 0.66
C LEU A 24 11.77 20.10 -0.62
N GLN A 25 13.01 19.71 -0.43
CA GLN A 25 13.87 19.10 -1.43
C GLN A 25 13.89 17.59 -1.17
N LEU A 26 13.71 16.82 -2.25
CA LEU A 26 13.68 15.36 -2.23
C LEU A 26 14.92 14.87 -2.96
N ASP A 27 15.78 14.15 -2.25
CA ASP A 27 16.98 13.52 -2.81
C ASP A 27 16.75 12.00 -2.83
N GLU A 28 16.86 11.34 -3.99
CA GLU A 28 16.66 9.88 -4.10
C GLU A 28 17.69 9.14 -3.22
N CYS A 29 17.20 8.21 -2.40
CA CYS A 29 18.04 7.41 -1.50
C CYS A 29 18.64 6.18 -2.20
N ASP A 30 17.95 5.67 -3.22
CA ASP A 30 18.34 4.48 -3.96
C ASP A 30 17.93 4.58 -5.44
N ASP A 31 18.20 3.52 -6.20
CA ASP A 31 17.86 3.40 -7.62
C ASP A 31 16.39 3.05 -7.89
N THR A 32 15.61 2.74 -6.85
CA THR A 32 14.18 2.42 -6.99
C THR A 32 13.36 3.66 -7.32
N GLY A 33 13.78 4.83 -6.82
CA GLY A 33 13.01 6.07 -6.90
C GLY A 33 11.77 6.10 -6.01
N ALA A 34 11.66 5.20 -5.03
CA ALA A 34 10.57 5.16 -4.06
C ALA A 34 10.93 5.78 -2.70
N TYR A 35 12.22 5.82 -2.36
CA TYR A 35 12.73 6.32 -1.08
C TYR A 35 13.53 7.61 -1.27
N TYR A 36 13.35 8.55 -0.35
CA TYR A 36 13.92 9.89 -0.42
C TYR A 36 14.47 10.34 0.93
N TYR A 37 15.58 11.07 0.90
CA TYR A 37 15.97 11.97 1.98
C TYR A 37 15.28 13.33 1.76
N LEU A 38 14.85 13.95 2.85
CA LEU A 38 14.13 15.21 2.80
C LEU A 38 14.95 16.33 3.44
N THR A 39 15.09 17.44 2.73
CA THR A 39 15.75 18.65 3.24
C THR A 39 14.79 19.84 3.12
N PHE A 40 14.73 20.71 4.12
CA PHE A 40 13.98 21.95 3.97
C PHE A 40 14.71 22.91 3.01
N LYS A 41 13.99 23.51 2.06
CA LYS A 41 14.51 24.63 1.28
C LYS A 41 14.61 25.88 2.17
N ARG A 42 15.34 26.90 1.69
CA ARG A 42 15.61 28.15 2.43
C ARG A 42 14.34 28.77 3.02
N ASN A 43 14.41 29.23 4.28
CA ASN A 43 13.30 29.80 5.05
C ASN A 43 12.09 28.85 5.17
N PRO A 44 12.22 27.70 5.86
CA PRO A 44 11.08 26.83 6.11
C PRO A 44 10.06 27.52 7.01
N LYS A 45 8.77 27.35 6.70
CA LYS A 45 7.69 27.79 7.59
C LYS A 45 7.62 26.89 8.82
N GLU A 46 8.02 25.64 8.65
CA GLU A 46 7.92 24.55 9.60
C GLU A 46 9.14 24.47 10.54
N LYS A 47 9.57 25.62 11.09
CA LYS A 47 10.73 25.69 12.02
C LYS A 47 10.60 24.77 13.23
N TYR A 48 9.37 24.44 13.64
CA TYR A 48 9.09 23.48 14.72
C TYR A 48 9.58 22.06 14.41
N LEU A 49 9.82 21.73 13.14
CA LEU A 49 10.37 20.45 12.70
C LEU A 49 11.91 20.41 12.72
N SER A 50 12.59 21.56 12.90
CA SER A 50 14.06 21.62 12.92
C SER A 50 14.70 20.73 14.00
N LYS A 51 13.98 20.48 15.11
CA LYS A 51 14.41 19.53 16.16
C LYS A 51 14.49 18.07 15.72
N PHE A 52 13.91 17.74 14.56
CA PHE A 52 13.92 16.40 14.00
C PHE A 52 14.92 16.23 12.86
N LEU A 53 15.77 17.23 12.61
CA LEU A 53 16.87 17.11 11.66
C LEU A 53 17.95 16.18 12.21
N ASP A 54 18.59 15.40 11.34
CA ASP A 54 19.82 14.68 11.65
C ASP A 54 21.06 15.58 11.49
N GLU A 55 22.25 15.00 11.69
CA GLU A 55 23.54 15.70 11.64
C GLU A 55 23.84 16.27 10.24
N ASP A 56 23.27 15.68 9.19
CA ASP A 56 23.40 16.12 7.80
C ASP A 56 22.31 17.12 7.38
N GLY A 57 21.46 17.56 8.33
CA GLY A 57 20.36 18.47 8.07
C GLY A 57 19.19 17.83 7.31
N LYS A 58 19.08 16.50 7.27
CA LYS A 58 17.94 15.78 6.69
C LYS A 58 16.86 15.56 7.75
N LEU A 59 15.60 15.63 7.33
CA LEU A 59 14.45 15.41 8.21
C LEU A 59 14.33 13.92 8.57
N SER A 60 14.56 13.58 9.83
CA SER A 60 14.55 12.19 10.28
C SER A 60 13.13 11.66 10.49
N ALA A 61 12.73 10.71 9.64
CA ALA A 61 11.51 9.92 9.80
C ALA A 61 11.46 9.22 11.16
N PHE A 62 12.58 8.63 11.60
CA PHE A 62 12.72 7.96 12.89
C PHE A 62 12.44 8.89 14.06
N LYS A 63 13.08 10.07 14.11
CA LYS A 63 12.92 11.03 15.22
C LYS A 63 11.47 11.52 15.31
N MET A 64 10.85 11.83 14.17
CA MET A 64 9.45 12.25 14.12
C MET A 64 8.50 11.13 14.56
N LEU A 65 8.68 9.91 14.05
CA LEU A 65 7.85 8.76 14.39
C LEU A 65 7.98 8.39 15.87
N GLN A 66 9.19 8.48 16.44
CA GLN A 66 9.41 8.27 17.87
C GLN A 66 8.70 9.32 18.71
N ALA A 67 8.80 10.60 18.35
CA ALA A 67 8.10 11.67 19.06
C ALA A 67 6.57 11.48 19.01
N LEU A 68 6.02 11.16 17.83
CA LEU A 68 4.59 10.86 17.68
C LEU A 68 4.18 9.65 18.53
N ARG A 69 4.99 8.58 18.55
CA ARG A 69 4.72 7.39 19.35
C ARG A 69 4.69 7.68 20.85
N GLU A 70 5.58 8.53 21.35
CA GLU A 70 5.58 8.93 22.76
C GLU A 70 4.37 9.82 23.11
N ILE A 71 3.93 10.68 22.20
CA ILE A 71 2.68 11.44 22.35
C ILE A 71 1.49 10.48 22.42
N ILE A 72 1.36 9.57 21.45
CA ILE A 72 0.27 8.58 21.40
C ILE A 72 0.25 7.72 22.67
N LYS A 73 1.40 7.24 23.15
CA LYS A 73 1.47 6.47 24.41
C LYS A 73 0.99 7.26 25.62
N ARG A 74 1.21 8.59 25.67
CA ARG A 74 0.70 9.44 26.76
C ARG A 74 -0.81 9.60 26.65
N GLU A 75 -1.31 9.89 25.45
CA GLU A 75 -2.74 10.09 25.23
C GLU A 75 -3.56 8.81 25.42
N VAL A 76 -3.03 7.65 25.03
CA VAL A 76 -3.67 6.35 25.24
C VAL A 76 -3.93 6.08 26.72
N LYS A 77 -3.07 6.55 27.64
CA LYS A 77 -3.29 6.40 29.09
C LYS A 77 -4.48 7.21 29.61
N ASN A 78 -4.92 8.23 28.87
CA ASN A 78 -6.06 9.06 29.24
C ASN A 78 -7.40 8.45 28.80
N ILE A 79 -7.38 7.42 27.95
CA ILE A 79 -8.59 6.70 27.51
C ILE A 79 -9.04 5.75 28.62
N LYS A 80 -10.24 5.97 29.16
CA LYS A 80 -10.78 5.18 30.29
C LYS A 80 -11.86 4.15 29.90
N ASN A 81 -12.53 4.37 28.77
CA ASN A 81 -13.75 3.62 28.44
C ASN A 81 -13.47 2.31 27.70
N VAL A 82 -12.27 2.14 27.15
CA VAL A 82 -11.85 0.97 26.37
C VAL A 82 -10.37 0.69 26.66
N GLU A 83 -9.98 -0.58 26.75
CA GLU A 83 -8.57 -0.94 26.87
C GLU A 83 -7.86 -0.74 25.52
N VAL A 84 -7.00 0.26 25.46
CA VAL A 84 -6.18 0.57 24.30
C VAL A 84 -4.71 0.45 24.66
N THR A 85 -3.95 -0.29 23.88
CA THR A 85 -2.50 -0.45 24.06
C THR A 85 -1.74 -0.13 22.78
N VAL A 86 -0.49 0.30 22.90
CA VAL A 86 0.39 0.55 21.74
C VAL A 86 1.31 -0.65 21.55
N LYS A 87 1.15 -1.42 20.47
CA LYS A 87 1.99 -2.60 20.18
C LYS A 87 3.46 -2.22 20.10
N ARG A 88 4.36 -3.14 20.46
CA ARG A 88 5.82 -2.95 20.36
C ARG A 88 6.21 -2.52 18.94
N ARG A 89 7.22 -1.66 18.85
CA ARG A 89 7.72 -1.17 17.56
C ARG A 89 8.30 -2.33 16.76
N LYS A 90 7.83 -2.53 15.53
CA LYS A 90 8.46 -3.40 14.53
C LYS A 90 9.51 -2.60 13.76
N ALA A 91 10.74 -3.12 13.66
CA ALA A 91 11.81 -2.45 12.93
C ALA A 91 11.42 -2.22 11.45
N GLY A 92 11.73 -1.02 10.93
CA GLY A 92 11.36 -0.60 9.57
C GLY A 92 9.87 -0.41 9.28
N SER A 93 8.97 -0.60 10.26
CA SER A 93 7.54 -0.33 10.07
C SER A 93 7.24 1.18 10.20
N PRO A 94 6.49 1.78 9.27
CA PRO A 94 6.07 3.18 9.38
C PRO A 94 4.88 3.40 10.32
N ALA A 95 4.24 2.31 10.77
CA ALA A 95 3.01 2.38 11.55
C ALA A 95 3.25 2.36 13.06
N ILE A 96 2.44 3.12 13.78
CA ILE A 96 2.24 3.00 15.22
C ILE A 96 0.92 2.26 15.43
N THR A 97 1.02 0.96 15.66
CA THR A 97 -0.15 0.09 15.83
C THR A 97 -0.74 0.20 17.23
N LEU A 98 -2.01 0.59 17.30
CA LEU A 98 -2.86 0.48 18.48
C LEU A 98 -3.57 -0.87 18.48
N LEU A 99 -3.71 -1.47 19.64
CA LEU A 99 -4.57 -2.63 19.88
C LEU A 99 -5.70 -2.17 20.80
N ILE A 100 -6.92 -2.19 20.29
CA ILE A 100 -8.14 -1.81 20.98
C ILE A 100 -8.86 -3.13 21.32
N LYS A 101 -8.93 -3.47 22.60
CA LYS A 101 -9.69 -4.65 23.03
C LYS A 101 -11.17 -4.27 23.13
N ASN A 102 -11.99 -4.81 22.24
CA ASN A 102 -13.41 -4.56 22.21
C ASN A 102 -14.16 -5.91 22.08
N PRO A 103 -14.31 -6.66 23.18
CA PRO A 103 -14.90 -8.00 23.16
C PRO A 103 -16.21 -8.05 22.35
N PRO A 104 -16.41 -9.07 21.49
CA PRO A 104 -15.62 -10.31 21.38
C PRO A 104 -14.36 -10.22 20.49
N ALA A 105 -14.07 -9.08 19.84
CA ALA A 105 -12.98 -8.95 18.87
C ALA A 105 -11.87 -8.00 19.34
N GLU A 106 -10.65 -8.19 18.83
CA GLU A 106 -9.57 -7.22 18.97
C GLU A 106 -9.41 -6.43 17.68
N ILE A 107 -9.34 -5.11 17.79
CA ILE A 107 -9.15 -4.22 16.65
C ILE A 107 -7.73 -3.66 16.67
N SER A 108 -7.01 -3.85 15.58
CA SER A 108 -5.70 -3.26 15.30
C SER A 108 -5.86 -1.99 14.47
N VAL A 109 -5.31 -0.87 14.94
CA VAL A 109 -5.32 0.41 14.21
C VAL A 109 -3.91 0.91 13.98
N ASP A 110 -3.47 0.94 12.73
CA ASP A 110 -2.15 1.42 12.31
C ASP A 110 -2.18 2.93 12.04
N ILE A 111 -1.57 3.71 12.91
CA ILE A 111 -1.41 5.16 12.68
C ILE A 111 -0.12 5.40 11.88
N ILE A 112 -0.24 5.97 10.68
CA ILE A 112 0.85 6.19 9.74
C ILE A 112 1.13 7.69 9.63
N LEU A 113 2.27 8.14 10.16
CA LEU A 113 2.75 9.51 9.97
C LEU A 113 3.03 9.76 8.48
N THR A 114 2.35 10.76 7.92
CA THR A 114 2.46 11.11 6.51
C THR A 114 2.70 12.61 6.34
N LEU A 115 3.69 12.98 5.53
CA LEU A 115 3.85 14.36 5.07
C LEU A 115 3.10 14.57 3.76
N GLU A 116 2.30 15.62 3.70
CA GLU A 116 1.69 16.08 2.46
C GLU A 116 2.47 17.28 1.93
N VAL A 117 2.93 17.19 0.68
CA VAL A 117 3.79 18.19 0.06
C VAL A 117 3.16 18.67 -1.24
N GLN A 118 2.86 19.96 -1.31
CA GLN A 118 2.33 20.60 -2.50
C GLN A 118 3.47 20.84 -3.51
N GLN A 119 3.79 19.83 -4.30
CA GLN A 119 4.76 19.90 -5.39
C GLN A 119 4.45 18.83 -6.44
N SER A 120 5.05 18.96 -7.64
CA SER A 120 4.99 17.93 -8.66
C SER A 120 5.55 16.60 -8.17
N TRP A 121 4.98 15.50 -8.64
CA TRP A 121 5.49 14.17 -8.33
C TRP A 121 6.91 13.99 -8.88
N PRO A 122 7.77 13.18 -8.21
CA PRO A 122 9.15 12.98 -8.65
C PRO A 122 9.26 12.37 -10.07
N PRO A 123 10.39 12.61 -10.77
CA PRO A 123 10.64 12.04 -12.11
C PRO A 123 10.52 10.51 -12.16
N SER A 124 10.85 9.81 -11.06
CA SER A 124 10.70 8.36 -10.93
C SER A 124 9.29 7.84 -11.21
N THR A 125 8.27 8.71 -11.13
CA THR A 125 6.86 8.40 -11.34
C THR A 125 6.36 8.69 -12.76
N GLN A 126 7.20 9.27 -13.63
CA GLN A 126 6.75 9.85 -14.90
C GLN A 126 6.09 8.83 -15.83
N ASP A 127 6.69 7.64 -15.92
CA ASP A 127 6.21 6.52 -16.74
C ASP A 127 5.28 5.55 -15.98
N GLY A 128 4.93 5.90 -14.74
CA GLY A 128 3.94 5.17 -13.94
C GLY A 128 2.51 5.63 -14.18
N LEU A 129 1.56 5.00 -13.48
CA LEU A 129 0.13 5.33 -13.53
C LEU A 129 -0.40 5.28 -14.97
N LYS A 130 -0.20 4.15 -15.66
CA LYS A 130 -0.57 3.94 -17.08
C LYS A 130 -2.06 3.67 -17.28
N ILE A 131 -2.91 4.56 -16.78
CA ILE A 131 -4.38 4.41 -16.75
C ILE A 131 -5.09 5.05 -17.93
N GLU A 132 -4.36 5.53 -18.95
CA GLU A 132 -4.92 6.29 -20.07
C GLU A 132 -5.98 5.51 -20.84
N GLN A 133 -5.80 4.20 -21.00
CA GLN A 133 -6.75 3.31 -21.69
C GLN A 133 -7.84 2.77 -20.76
N TRP A 134 -7.68 2.90 -19.44
CA TRP A 134 -8.63 2.39 -18.45
C TRP A 134 -9.52 3.49 -17.89
N LEU A 135 -8.93 4.49 -17.22
CA LEU A 135 -9.66 5.61 -16.58
C LEU A 135 -9.56 6.93 -17.37
N GLY A 136 -8.74 6.96 -18.42
CA GLY A 136 -8.61 8.11 -19.31
C GLY A 136 -7.47 9.07 -18.94
N ARG A 137 -7.00 9.80 -19.96
CA ARG A 137 -5.91 10.78 -19.83
C ARG A 137 -6.24 11.93 -18.86
N LYS A 138 -7.49 12.38 -18.84
CA LYS A 138 -7.94 13.46 -17.95
C LYS A 138 -7.80 13.06 -16.47
N VAL A 139 -8.29 11.89 -16.11
CA VAL A 139 -8.19 11.36 -14.74
C VAL A 139 -6.74 11.18 -14.33
N ARG A 140 -5.88 10.70 -15.23
CA ARG A 140 -4.43 10.64 -14.98
C ARG A 140 -3.82 12.02 -14.68
N GLY A 141 -4.16 13.03 -15.48
CA GLY A 141 -3.71 14.40 -15.26
C GLY A 141 -4.17 14.94 -13.90
N ASP A 142 -5.45 14.74 -13.57
CA ASP A 142 -6.03 15.16 -12.29
C ASP A 142 -5.34 14.49 -11.09
N PHE A 143 -5.02 13.20 -11.19
CA PHE A 143 -4.27 12.48 -10.16
C PHE A 143 -2.84 12.99 -10.00
N ARG A 144 -2.11 13.22 -11.09
CA ARG A 144 -0.72 13.74 -11.02
C ARG A 144 -0.63 15.18 -10.50
N ASN A 145 -1.73 15.93 -10.55
CA ASN A 145 -1.84 17.26 -9.96
C ASN A 145 -2.17 17.24 -8.46
N LYS A 146 -2.45 16.07 -7.87
CA LYS A 146 -2.66 15.94 -6.42
C LYS A 146 -1.33 16.04 -5.66
N PRO A 147 -1.36 16.44 -4.38
CA PRO A 147 -0.16 16.57 -3.57
C PRO A 147 0.61 15.24 -3.44
N LEU A 148 1.90 15.36 -3.17
CA LEU A 148 2.78 14.24 -2.90
C LEU A 148 2.65 13.80 -1.43
N TYR A 149 2.54 12.49 -1.18
CA TYR A 149 2.46 11.95 0.18
C TYR A 149 3.72 11.13 0.47
N LEU A 150 4.36 11.39 1.61
CA LEU A 150 5.58 10.72 2.08
C LEU A 150 5.34 10.07 3.44
N VAL A 151 5.57 8.77 3.56
CA VAL A 151 5.42 8.04 4.83
C VAL A 151 6.77 7.77 5.48
N ALA A 152 6.82 7.77 6.81
CA ALA A 152 8.01 7.55 7.63
C ALA A 152 8.48 6.09 7.58
N LYS A 153 8.90 5.60 6.41
CA LYS A 153 9.32 4.22 6.17
C LYS A 153 10.80 4.16 5.81
N GLU A 154 11.52 3.39 6.61
CA GLU A 154 12.93 3.11 6.44
C GLU A 154 13.19 2.26 5.19
N ASN A 155 14.25 2.61 4.46
CA ASN A 155 14.77 1.82 3.37
C ASN A 155 15.71 0.73 3.91
N LYS A 156 15.28 -0.53 3.84
CA LYS A 156 16.07 -1.67 4.34
C LYS A 156 17.31 -1.97 3.50
N ASN A 157 17.40 -1.42 2.29
CA ASN A 157 18.51 -1.64 1.38
C ASN A 157 19.65 -0.61 1.60
N GLU A 158 19.48 0.35 2.52
CA GLU A 158 20.57 1.25 2.91
C GLU A 158 21.71 0.45 3.55
N LYS A 159 22.94 0.63 3.03
CA LYS A 159 24.15 0.03 3.62
C LYS A 159 24.34 0.43 5.09
N VAL A 160 23.91 1.65 5.44
CA VAL A 160 23.92 2.17 6.81
C VAL A 160 22.52 2.74 7.10
N PRO A 161 21.66 2.02 7.83
CA PRO A 161 20.33 2.50 8.15
C PRO A 161 20.42 3.70 9.10
N ARG A 162 20.14 4.90 8.59
CA ARG A 162 20.15 6.15 9.38
C ARG A 162 18.76 6.54 9.88
N GLY A 163 17.71 5.81 9.48
CA GLY A 163 16.33 6.08 9.89
C GLY A 163 15.80 7.44 9.42
N ASN A 164 16.40 8.03 8.40
CA ASN A 164 16.06 9.35 7.86
C ASN A 164 15.39 9.28 6.48
N THR A 165 15.08 8.06 6.00
CA THR A 165 14.40 7.84 4.73
C THR A 165 12.88 7.93 4.86
N TRP A 166 12.28 8.48 3.80
CA TRP A 166 10.85 8.59 3.62
C TRP A 166 10.45 7.90 2.32
N ARG A 167 9.32 7.20 2.30
CA ARG A 167 8.84 6.52 1.09
C ARG A 167 7.65 7.25 0.50
N LEU A 168 7.60 7.33 -0.83
CA LEU A 168 6.39 7.75 -1.54
C LEU A 168 5.18 6.89 -1.14
N SER A 169 4.02 7.54 -1.07
CA SER A 169 2.73 6.90 -0.85
C SER A 169 1.68 7.45 -1.81
N PHE A 170 0.95 6.55 -2.45
CA PHE A 170 -0.13 6.89 -3.37
C PHE A 170 -1.48 6.41 -2.86
N SER A 171 -1.60 6.08 -1.56
CA SER A 171 -2.81 5.46 -0.99
C SER A 171 -4.08 6.26 -1.25
N HIS A 172 -4.00 7.59 -1.33
CA HIS A 172 -5.13 8.45 -1.68
C HIS A 172 -5.58 8.28 -3.15
N ILE A 173 -4.63 8.12 -4.08
CA ILE A 173 -4.91 7.84 -5.50
C ILE A 173 -5.40 6.40 -5.68
N GLU A 174 -4.74 5.43 -5.03
CA GLU A 174 -5.18 4.03 -5.04
C GLU A 174 -6.64 3.90 -4.58
N LYS A 175 -7.01 4.61 -3.50
CA LYS A 175 -8.39 4.66 -3.01
C LYS A 175 -9.33 5.26 -4.05
N ALA A 176 -8.93 6.34 -4.71
CA ALA A 176 -9.73 6.97 -5.76
C ALA A 176 -9.94 6.02 -6.96
N MET A 177 -8.91 5.32 -7.40
CA MET A 177 -8.99 4.31 -8.47
C MET A 177 -9.88 3.13 -8.08
N LEU A 178 -9.73 2.62 -6.86
CA LEU A 178 -10.56 1.52 -6.36
C LEU A 178 -12.05 1.92 -6.29
N ASN A 179 -12.33 3.17 -5.89
CA ASN A 179 -13.70 3.68 -5.86
C ASN A 179 -14.25 3.93 -7.28
N ASN A 180 -13.42 4.37 -8.21
CA ASN A 180 -13.78 4.70 -9.60
C ASN A 180 -13.03 3.76 -10.57
N HIS A 181 -13.35 2.47 -10.50
CA HIS A 181 -12.59 1.39 -11.17
C HIS A 181 -13.16 1.00 -12.54
N GLY A 182 -14.29 1.57 -12.95
CA GLY A 182 -14.90 1.31 -14.23
C GLY A 182 -14.27 2.13 -15.35
N SER A 183 -14.27 1.57 -16.55
CA SER A 183 -14.10 2.34 -17.79
C SER A 183 -15.31 3.23 -18.07
N SER A 184 -16.52 2.75 -17.73
CA SER A 184 -17.70 3.60 -17.65
C SER A 184 -17.79 4.31 -16.30
N LYS A 185 -18.38 5.51 -16.30
CA LYS A 185 -18.58 6.30 -15.07
C LYS A 185 -19.60 5.66 -14.12
N THR A 186 -20.51 4.84 -14.65
CA THR A 186 -21.61 4.24 -13.90
C THR A 186 -21.29 2.84 -13.37
N CYS A 187 -20.10 2.31 -13.62
CA CYS A 187 -19.72 0.97 -13.17
C CYS A 187 -19.88 0.81 -11.65
N CYS A 188 -20.70 -0.18 -11.25
CA CYS A 188 -21.06 -0.47 -9.87
C CYS A 188 -21.83 0.63 -9.11
N GLU A 189 -22.28 1.70 -9.77
CA GLU A 189 -23.26 2.65 -9.20
C GLU A 189 -24.63 1.97 -9.03
N SER A 190 -25.58 2.62 -8.33
CA SER A 190 -26.90 2.04 -8.02
C SER A 190 -27.64 1.57 -9.27
N ASP A 191 -27.66 2.39 -10.33
CA ASP A 191 -28.36 2.12 -11.59
C ASP A 191 -27.43 1.62 -12.71
N GLY A 192 -26.17 1.35 -12.38
CA GLY A 192 -25.15 0.95 -13.35
C GLY A 192 -24.87 -0.55 -13.35
N PRO A 193 -24.24 -1.06 -14.43
CA PRO A 193 -23.85 -2.47 -14.50
C PRO A 193 -22.87 -2.81 -13.37
N LYS A 194 -23.05 -3.98 -12.75
CA LYS A 194 -22.13 -4.50 -11.76
C LYS A 194 -20.96 -5.22 -12.45
N CYS A 195 -19.77 -5.12 -11.85
CA CYS A 195 -18.57 -5.82 -12.30
C CYS A 195 -17.97 -6.65 -11.15
N CYS A 196 -17.10 -7.60 -11.48
CA CYS A 196 -16.44 -8.48 -10.52
C CYS A 196 -15.04 -8.00 -10.09
N ARG A 197 -14.51 -6.87 -10.59
CA ARG A 197 -13.15 -6.37 -10.28
C ARG A 197 -12.81 -6.41 -8.79
N LYS A 198 -13.69 -5.85 -7.96
CA LYS A 198 -13.49 -5.83 -6.50
C LYS A 198 -13.59 -7.23 -5.88
N GLY A 199 -14.45 -8.08 -6.43
CA GLY A 199 -14.58 -9.49 -6.03
C GLY A 199 -13.28 -10.25 -6.27
N CYS A 200 -12.71 -10.17 -7.48
CA CYS A 200 -11.42 -10.79 -7.81
C CYS A 200 -10.29 -10.31 -6.90
N LEU A 201 -10.21 -8.99 -6.63
CA LEU A 201 -9.22 -8.44 -5.70
C LEU A 201 -9.40 -9.01 -4.28
N LYS A 202 -10.63 -9.14 -3.80
CA LYS A 202 -10.90 -9.72 -2.47
C LYS A 202 -10.50 -11.19 -2.41
N LEU A 203 -10.86 -11.99 -3.41
CA LEU A 203 -10.52 -13.42 -3.47
C LEU A 203 -9.00 -13.64 -3.43
N LEU A 204 -8.22 -12.92 -4.24
CA LEU A 204 -6.76 -13.13 -4.24
C LEU A 204 -6.11 -12.64 -2.95
N LYS A 205 -6.62 -11.54 -2.38
CA LYS A 205 -6.12 -11.08 -1.09
C LYS A 205 -6.46 -12.08 0.03
N TYR A 206 -7.65 -12.68 0.02
CA TYR A 206 -8.05 -13.72 0.98
C TYR A 206 -7.16 -14.97 0.84
N LEU A 207 -6.99 -15.46 -0.39
CA LEU A 207 -6.09 -16.58 -0.69
C LEU A 207 -4.68 -16.32 -0.13
N LEU A 208 -4.12 -15.14 -0.39
CA LEU A 208 -2.79 -14.80 0.13
C LEU A 208 -2.77 -14.70 1.66
N GLU A 209 -3.82 -14.15 2.28
CA GLU A 209 -3.95 -14.02 3.74
C GLU A 209 -3.95 -15.41 4.40
N GLN A 210 -4.79 -16.32 3.93
CA GLN A 210 -4.90 -17.69 4.45
C GLN A 210 -3.59 -18.47 4.27
N LEU A 211 -2.99 -18.43 3.07
CA LEU A 211 -1.70 -19.07 2.84
C LEU A 211 -0.60 -18.51 3.76
N LYS A 212 -0.61 -17.20 4.04
CA LYS A 212 0.33 -16.57 4.98
C LYS A 212 0.06 -16.94 6.43
N MET A 213 -1.18 -17.19 6.83
CA MET A 213 -1.50 -17.67 8.18
C MET A 213 -0.90 -19.06 8.41
N THR A 214 -1.00 -19.95 7.43
CA THR A 214 -0.43 -21.30 7.51
C THR A 214 1.10 -21.31 7.34
N HIS A 215 1.64 -20.43 6.48
CA HIS A 215 3.07 -20.39 6.12
C HIS A 215 3.72 -19.03 6.41
N THR A 216 3.61 -18.58 7.66
CA THR A 216 3.97 -17.21 8.05
C THR A 216 5.43 -16.85 7.78
N LYS A 217 6.38 -17.77 7.96
CA LYS A 217 7.81 -17.48 7.81
C LYS A 217 8.21 -17.42 6.34
N GLU A 218 7.80 -18.42 5.57
CA GLU A 218 8.12 -18.59 4.16
C GLU A 218 7.53 -17.46 3.31
N LEU A 219 6.33 -16.99 3.70
CA LEU A 219 5.58 -15.96 3.01
C LEU A 219 5.63 -14.58 3.70
N GLU A 220 6.53 -14.35 4.67
CA GLU A 220 6.59 -13.06 5.42
C GLU A 220 6.72 -11.86 4.48
N LYS A 221 7.48 -12.02 3.39
CA LYS A 221 7.80 -10.98 2.41
C LYS A 221 6.59 -10.52 1.59
N PHE A 222 5.58 -11.36 1.42
CA PHE A 222 4.37 -11.02 0.69
C PHE A 222 3.39 -10.25 1.56
N CYS A 223 2.60 -9.41 0.92
CA CYS A 223 1.55 -8.64 1.58
C CYS A 223 0.47 -8.27 0.57
N SER A 224 -0.65 -7.77 1.07
CA SER A 224 -1.80 -7.34 0.27
C SER A 224 -1.46 -6.29 -0.81
N TYR A 225 -0.33 -5.56 -0.66
CA TYR A 225 0.11 -4.59 -1.65
C TYR A 225 0.60 -5.22 -2.96
N HIS A 226 1.18 -6.43 -2.93
CA HIS A 226 1.59 -7.15 -4.14
C HIS A 226 0.35 -7.51 -4.97
N VAL A 227 -0.65 -8.07 -4.31
CA VAL A 227 -1.94 -8.42 -4.89
C VAL A 227 -2.62 -7.18 -5.47
N LYS A 228 -2.70 -6.09 -4.70
CA LYS A 228 -3.28 -4.82 -5.17
C LYS A 228 -2.54 -4.24 -6.39
N THR A 229 -1.20 -4.30 -6.39
CA THR A 229 -0.39 -3.81 -7.52
C THR A 229 -0.65 -4.65 -8.77
N ALA A 230 -0.69 -5.97 -8.63
CA ALA A 230 -1.01 -6.86 -9.74
C ALA A 230 -2.43 -6.62 -10.28
N PHE A 231 -3.39 -6.31 -9.39
CA PHE A 231 -4.75 -5.96 -9.77
C PHE A 231 -4.81 -4.68 -10.61
N PHE A 232 -4.05 -3.64 -10.24
CA PHE A 232 -4.02 -2.41 -11.04
C PHE A 232 -3.44 -2.63 -12.43
N HIS A 233 -2.38 -3.43 -12.56
CA HIS A 233 -1.87 -3.81 -13.88
C HIS A 233 -2.89 -4.63 -14.67
N SER A 234 -3.60 -5.55 -14.02
CA SER A 234 -4.68 -6.32 -14.64
C SER A 234 -5.81 -5.44 -15.15
N CYS A 235 -6.21 -4.41 -14.40
CA CYS A 235 -7.21 -3.44 -14.85
C CYS A 235 -6.74 -2.61 -16.06
N VAL A 236 -5.44 -2.39 -16.22
CA VAL A 236 -4.88 -1.73 -17.41
C VAL A 236 -4.86 -2.67 -18.61
N MET A 237 -4.54 -3.95 -18.41
CA MET A 237 -4.55 -4.96 -19.49
C MET A 237 -5.97 -5.26 -19.98
N TRP A 238 -6.95 -5.25 -19.08
CA TRP A 238 -8.36 -5.50 -19.35
C TRP A 238 -9.21 -4.30 -18.91
N PRO A 239 -9.18 -3.20 -19.67
CA PRO A 239 -9.73 -1.92 -19.23
C PRO A 239 -11.26 -1.87 -19.25
N ASN A 240 -11.93 -2.66 -20.10
CA ASN A 240 -13.36 -2.49 -20.33
C ASN A 240 -14.18 -3.16 -19.23
N ASP A 241 -15.35 -2.59 -18.91
CA ASP A 241 -16.23 -3.19 -17.88
C ASP A 241 -16.77 -4.56 -18.32
N ALA A 242 -16.88 -4.77 -19.63
CA ALA A 242 -17.22 -6.07 -20.22
C ALA A 242 -16.14 -7.14 -20.03
N ASP A 243 -14.89 -6.78 -19.72
CA ASP A 243 -13.84 -7.73 -19.40
C ASP A 243 -13.97 -8.30 -17.98
N TRP A 244 -14.83 -7.68 -17.14
CA TRP A 244 -15.01 -7.97 -15.72
C TRP A 244 -16.49 -8.13 -15.35
N ARG A 245 -17.29 -8.80 -16.19
CA ARG A 245 -18.73 -8.96 -15.94
C ARG A 245 -18.97 -9.69 -14.63
N SER A 246 -20.00 -9.28 -13.89
CA SER A 246 -20.33 -9.89 -12.60
C SER A 246 -20.63 -11.40 -12.69
N GLY A 247 -21.14 -11.88 -13.84
CA GLY A 247 -21.44 -13.30 -14.06
C GLY A 247 -20.20 -14.16 -14.37
N ASP A 248 -19.06 -13.56 -14.68
CA ASP A 248 -17.83 -14.25 -15.10
C ASP A 248 -16.76 -14.21 -13.99
N LEU A 249 -17.17 -14.19 -12.71
CA LEU A 249 -16.28 -13.99 -11.57
C LEU A 249 -15.13 -15.01 -11.53
N ASP A 250 -15.45 -16.28 -11.78
CA ASP A 250 -14.51 -17.40 -11.84
C ASP A 250 -13.44 -17.18 -12.91
N HIS A 251 -13.85 -16.86 -14.14
CA HIS A 251 -12.95 -16.58 -15.26
C HIS A 251 -12.10 -15.33 -15.02
N CYS A 252 -12.71 -14.26 -14.50
CA CYS A 252 -12.01 -13.02 -14.21
C CYS A 252 -11.00 -13.19 -13.07
N PHE A 253 -11.37 -13.95 -12.03
CA PHE A 253 -10.46 -14.30 -10.96
C PHE A 253 -9.30 -15.14 -11.49
N GLN A 254 -9.56 -16.12 -12.35
CA GLN A 254 -8.51 -16.94 -12.92
C GLN A 254 -7.53 -16.14 -13.79
N LYS A 255 -8.02 -15.28 -14.70
CA LYS A 255 -7.16 -14.38 -15.48
C LYS A 255 -6.26 -13.50 -14.60
N TYR A 256 -6.83 -12.99 -13.51
CA TYR A 256 -6.10 -12.17 -12.56
C TYR A 256 -5.05 -12.99 -11.77
N LEU A 257 -5.39 -14.21 -11.36
CA LEU A 257 -4.48 -15.14 -10.70
C LEU A 257 -3.33 -15.52 -11.64
N ASP A 258 -3.61 -15.86 -12.89
CA ASP A 258 -2.62 -16.19 -13.92
C ASP A 258 -1.61 -15.05 -14.10
N TYR A 259 -2.07 -13.80 -14.12
CA TYR A 259 -1.17 -12.65 -14.17
C TYR A 259 -0.28 -12.54 -12.92
N PHE A 260 -0.84 -12.77 -11.74
CA PHE A 260 -0.05 -12.76 -10.50
C PHE A 260 0.99 -13.90 -10.47
N VAL A 261 0.61 -15.09 -10.94
CA VAL A 261 1.49 -16.25 -11.12
C VAL A 261 2.63 -15.94 -12.09
N ASP A 262 2.33 -15.33 -13.24
CA ASP A 262 3.34 -14.90 -14.21
C ASP A 262 4.35 -13.91 -13.59
N CYS A 263 3.86 -12.96 -12.77
CA CYS A 263 4.72 -12.04 -12.03
C CYS A 263 5.65 -12.78 -11.05
N LEU A 264 5.15 -13.78 -10.32
CA LEU A 264 5.95 -14.61 -9.41
C LEU A 264 7.02 -15.40 -10.16
N GLN A 265 6.65 -16.08 -11.25
CA GLN A 265 7.56 -16.87 -12.09
C GLN A 265 8.69 -16.01 -12.67
N LYS A 266 8.35 -14.82 -13.17
CA LYS A 266 9.33 -13.87 -13.73
C LYS A 266 10.11 -13.09 -12.65
N SER A 267 9.71 -13.22 -11.38
CA SER A 267 10.22 -12.36 -10.28
C SER A 267 10.15 -10.88 -10.67
N HIS A 268 9.00 -10.48 -11.22
CA HIS A 268 8.82 -9.13 -11.75
C HIS A 268 7.40 -8.64 -11.53
N LEU A 269 7.25 -7.67 -10.63
CA LEU A 269 6.02 -6.92 -10.41
C LEU A 269 6.39 -5.45 -10.19
N PRO A 270 6.42 -4.62 -11.26
CA PRO A 270 6.79 -3.22 -11.12
C PRO A 270 5.74 -2.48 -10.30
N HIS A 271 6.17 -1.59 -9.42
CA HIS A 271 5.28 -0.73 -8.65
C HIS A 271 4.45 0.13 -9.61
N PHE A 272 3.13 0.16 -9.43
CA PHE A 272 2.20 0.75 -10.40
C PHE A 272 2.48 2.23 -10.72
N PHE A 273 2.95 2.99 -9.73
CA PHE A 273 3.29 4.41 -9.86
C PHE A 273 4.79 4.67 -10.13
N ILE A 274 5.67 3.69 -9.91
CA ILE A 274 7.13 3.86 -9.94
C ILE A 274 7.72 2.67 -10.70
N PRO A 275 7.77 2.71 -12.04
CA PRO A 275 8.08 1.52 -12.84
C PRO A 275 9.45 0.88 -12.55
N ARG A 276 10.43 1.68 -12.13
CA ARG A 276 11.78 1.20 -11.75
C ARG A 276 11.78 0.34 -10.49
N TYR A 277 10.77 0.49 -9.62
CA TYR A 277 10.71 -0.23 -8.36
C TYR A 277 10.01 -1.58 -8.54
N ASN A 278 10.79 -2.66 -8.70
CA ASN A 278 10.25 -4.03 -8.71
C ASN A 278 9.90 -4.50 -7.28
N LEU A 279 8.64 -4.86 -7.03
CA LEU A 279 8.16 -5.36 -5.76
C LEU A 279 8.51 -6.84 -5.51
N LEU A 280 8.81 -7.59 -6.57
CA LEU A 280 9.27 -8.98 -6.49
C LEU A 280 10.76 -9.05 -6.78
N SER A 281 11.58 -8.47 -5.90
CA SER A 281 13.03 -8.45 -6.07
C SER A 281 13.62 -9.86 -6.19
N PRO A 282 14.77 -10.06 -6.88
CA PRO A 282 15.37 -11.38 -7.08
C PRO A 282 15.61 -12.18 -5.79
N GLU A 283 15.87 -11.50 -4.68
CA GLU A 283 15.98 -12.09 -3.33
C GLU A 283 14.68 -12.74 -2.81
N TYR A 284 13.55 -12.55 -3.49
CA TYR A 284 12.26 -13.16 -3.15
C TYR A 284 12.06 -14.47 -3.91
N LYS A 285 12.95 -14.84 -4.86
CA LYS A 285 12.75 -15.99 -5.76
C LYS A 285 12.39 -17.29 -5.05
N ALA A 286 13.06 -17.62 -3.95
CA ALA A 286 12.72 -18.82 -3.16
C ALA A 286 11.29 -18.75 -2.58
N SER A 287 10.94 -17.62 -1.93
CA SER A 287 9.59 -17.39 -1.42
C SER A 287 8.53 -17.32 -2.53
N SER A 288 8.88 -16.78 -3.71
CA SER A 288 7.99 -16.74 -4.89
C SER A 288 7.71 -18.13 -5.44
N ASN A 289 8.73 -18.98 -5.54
CA ASN A 289 8.55 -20.37 -5.95
C ASN A 289 7.68 -21.13 -4.94
N PHE A 290 7.92 -20.93 -3.65
CA PHE A 290 7.10 -21.55 -2.61
C PHE A 290 5.64 -21.08 -2.67
N LEU A 291 5.39 -19.78 -2.83
CA LEU A 291 4.04 -19.26 -3.02
C LEU A 291 3.37 -19.82 -4.29
N LEU A 292 4.13 -19.96 -5.38
CA LEU A 292 3.65 -20.55 -6.62
C LEU A 292 3.21 -22.01 -6.44
N GLU A 293 3.99 -22.82 -5.73
CA GLU A 293 3.64 -24.20 -5.41
C GLU A 293 2.34 -24.28 -4.61
N LEU A 294 2.17 -23.41 -3.61
CA LEU A 294 0.94 -23.34 -2.81
C LEU A 294 -0.27 -22.90 -3.65
N ILE A 295 -0.13 -21.87 -4.48
CA ILE A 295 -1.20 -21.42 -5.39
C ILE A 295 -1.60 -22.53 -6.35
N ASN A 296 -0.64 -23.25 -6.93
CA ASN A 296 -0.93 -24.37 -7.83
C ASN A 296 -1.64 -25.51 -7.10
N LYS A 297 -1.28 -25.77 -5.84
CA LYS A 297 -1.98 -26.76 -5.02
C LYS A 297 -3.43 -26.34 -4.75
N GLU A 298 -3.67 -25.08 -4.37
CA GLU A 298 -5.03 -24.57 -4.19
C GLU A 298 -5.83 -24.66 -5.49
N TRP A 299 -5.24 -24.24 -6.61
CA TRP A 299 -5.83 -24.30 -7.95
C TRP A 299 -6.28 -25.71 -8.33
N ASN A 300 -5.35 -26.69 -8.27
CA ASN A 300 -5.60 -28.07 -8.69
C ASN A 300 -6.64 -28.80 -7.84
N ASN A 301 -6.93 -28.30 -6.64
CA ASN A 301 -7.91 -28.87 -5.72
C ASN A 301 -9.20 -28.03 -5.61
N GLY A 302 -9.39 -27.03 -6.46
CA GLY A 302 -10.61 -26.21 -6.49
C GLY A 302 -10.71 -25.20 -5.33
N PHE A 303 -9.58 -24.66 -4.87
CA PHE A 303 -9.45 -23.70 -3.76
C PHE A 303 -10.13 -24.16 -2.47
N PRO A 304 -9.66 -25.26 -1.85
CA PRO A 304 -10.19 -25.71 -0.55
C PRO A 304 -10.18 -24.60 0.50
N VAL A 305 -9.22 -23.66 0.44
CA VAL A 305 -9.13 -22.50 1.34
C VAL A 305 -10.36 -21.57 1.32
N PHE A 306 -11.20 -21.62 0.29
CA PHE A 306 -12.43 -20.84 0.20
C PHE A 306 -13.65 -21.55 0.81
N GLN A 307 -13.48 -22.78 1.29
CA GLN A 307 -14.54 -23.58 1.93
C GLN A 307 -14.46 -23.54 3.47
N GLU A 308 -13.38 -22.95 4.00
CA GLU A 308 -13.12 -22.70 5.43
C GLU A 308 -13.59 -21.30 5.85
#